data_AF-A0AAN0SRB6-F1
#
_entry.id   AF-A0AAN0SRB6-F1
#
_cell.length_a   1.000
_cell.length_b   1.000
_cell.length_c   1.000
_cell.angle_alpha   90.00
_cell.angle_beta   90.00
_cell.angle_gamma   90.00
#
_symmetry.space_group_name_H-M   'P 1'
#
loop_
_entity.id
_entity.type
_entity.pdbx_description
1 polymer ?
#
loop_
_entity_poly.entity_id
_entity_poly.type
_entity_poly.pdbx_seq_one_letter_code
_entity_poly.pdbx_strand_id
1 'polypeptide(L)'
;MKKEKVSIYGLSFENGVPSFNLRITMEFDYYRINNQIQDLNKEYNMQHIAIPADILPDNNEEIVVMHRYVERYVKHYKSDFYVLDMLTYFKFNCKVIWVLRDNGTNMIGVENEETIMVLEHYADRCKAIFLIDNGRFKKVTLNKAIEIFNKSKITSN
;
A
#
# COMPACT_ATOMS: atom_id res chain seq x y z
N MET A 1 8.93 -22.37 -8.86
CA MET A 1 8.32 -21.35 -7.98
C MET A 1 6.88 -21.13 -8.44
N LYS A 2 5.90 -21.19 -7.53
CA LYS A 2 4.53 -20.73 -7.87
C LYS A 2 4.60 -19.22 -8.07
N LYS A 3 4.08 -18.71 -9.19
CA LYS A 3 3.94 -17.26 -9.39
C LYS A 3 2.87 -16.74 -8.44
N GLU A 4 3.16 -15.65 -7.75
CA GLU A 4 2.20 -14.97 -6.88
C GLU A 4 0.98 -14.56 -7.72
N LYS A 5 -0.23 -14.73 -7.18
CA LYS A 5 -1.47 -14.30 -7.83
C LYS A 5 -2.02 -13.11 -7.08
N VAL A 6 -2.58 -12.17 -7.84
CA VAL A 6 -3.29 -11.02 -7.29
C VAL A 6 -4.72 -10.99 -7.80
N SER A 7 -5.59 -10.44 -6.98
CA SER A 7 -6.96 -10.11 -7.32
C SER A 7 -7.10 -8.58 -7.42
N ILE A 8 -7.68 -8.10 -8.50
CA ILE A 8 -7.97 -6.68 -8.72
C ILE A 8 -9.43 -6.43 -8.34
N TYR A 9 -9.64 -5.51 -7.40
CA TYR A 9 -10.96 -5.13 -6.92
C TYR A 9 -11.25 -3.67 -7.28
N GLY A 10 -12.48 -3.39 -7.72
CA GLY A 10 -12.99 -2.03 -7.86
C GLY A 10 -13.43 -1.50 -6.50
N LEU A 11 -12.92 -0.35 -6.10
CA LEU A 11 -13.29 0.36 -4.88
C LEU A 11 -14.50 1.26 -5.15
N SER A 12 -15.60 0.96 -4.47
CA SER A 12 -16.85 1.72 -4.54
C SER A 12 -17.33 2.11 -3.14
N PHE A 13 -18.27 3.06 -3.07
CA PHE A 13 -18.89 3.50 -1.83
C PHE A 13 -20.40 3.45 -1.97
N GLU A 14 -21.05 2.51 -1.30
CA GLU A 14 -22.50 2.39 -1.25
C GLU A 14 -23.00 2.95 0.08
N ASN A 15 -23.78 4.02 0.05
CA ASN A 15 -24.26 4.71 1.26
C ASN A 15 -23.13 5.10 2.25
N GLY A 16 -21.94 5.40 1.73
CA GLY A 16 -20.76 5.73 2.53
C GLY A 16 -19.99 4.53 3.07
N VAL A 17 -20.49 3.31 2.86
CA VAL A 17 -19.81 2.05 3.20
C VAL A 17 -18.92 1.64 2.02
N PRO A 18 -17.63 1.35 2.26
CA PRO A 18 -16.76 0.86 1.20
C PRO A 18 -17.18 -0.55 0.75
N SER A 19 -17.15 -0.78 -0.56
CA SER A 19 -17.43 -2.08 -1.18
C SER A 19 -16.37 -2.41 -2.22
N PHE A 20 -15.87 -3.65 -2.19
CA PHE A 20 -14.81 -4.15 -3.06
C PHE A 20 -15.36 -5.17 -4.05
N ASN A 21 -15.39 -4.79 -5.33
CA ASN A 21 -15.93 -5.64 -6.38
C ASN A 21 -14.80 -6.38 -7.11
N LEU A 22 -14.70 -7.69 -6.93
CA LEU A 22 -13.71 -8.49 -7.65
C LEU A 22 -13.93 -8.37 -9.16
N ARG A 23 -12.90 -7.97 -9.91
CA ARG A 23 -12.94 -7.89 -11.37
C ARG A 23 -12.20 -9.05 -12.03
N ILE A 24 -10.99 -9.31 -11.57
CA ILE A 24 -10.10 -10.29 -12.19
C ILE A 24 -9.07 -10.79 -11.19
N THR A 25 -8.67 -12.05 -11.34
CA THR A 25 -7.51 -12.64 -10.67
C THR A 25 -6.49 -13.06 -11.72
N MET A 26 -5.23 -12.68 -11.52
CA MET A 26 -4.15 -12.92 -12.50
C MET A 26 -2.80 -13.14 -11.83
N GLU A 27 -1.84 -13.68 -12.58
CA GLU A 27 -0.45 -13.79 -12.12
C GLU A 27 0.17 -12.39 -11.96
N PHE A 28 1.01 -12.22 -10.93
CA PHE A 28 1.67 -10.96 -10.66
C PHE A 28 2.71 -10.62 -11.74
N ASP A 29 2.46 -9.52 -12.43
CA ASP A 29 3.40 -8.79 -13.27
C ASP A 29 3.04 -7.29 -13.15
N TYR A 30 3.98 -6.47 -12.67
CA TYR A 30 3.70 -5.07 -12.33
C TYR A 30 3.11 -4.29 -13.51
N TYR A 31 3.74 -4.37 -14.68
CA TYR A 31 3.31 -3.59 -15.84
C TYR A 31 1.96 -4.06 -16.35
N ARG A 32 1.75 -5.38 -16.40
CA ARG A 32 0.48 -5.97 -16.82
C ARG A 32 -0.66 -5.61 -15.87
N ILE A 33 -0.42 -5.65 -14.56
CA ILE A 33 -1.42 -5.27 -13.55
C ILE A 33 -1.71 -3.78 -13.61
N ASN A 34 -0.69 -2.93 -13.69
CA ASN A 34 -0.87 -1.49 -13.77
C ASN A 34 -1.70 -1.10 -15.01
N ASN A 35 -1.39 -1.70 -16.17
CA ASN A 35 -2.18 -1.49 -17.39
C ASN A 35 -3.63 -2.00 -17.21
N GLN A 36 -3.81 -3.20 -16.65
CA GLN A 36 -5.14 -3.75 -16.39
C GLN A 36 -5.97 -2.86 -15.45
N ILE A 37 -5.37 -2.32 -14.38
CA ILE A 37 -6.02 -1.37 -13.48
C ILE A 37 -6.41 -0.11 -14.23
N GLN A 38 -5.53 0.45 -15.08
CA GLN A 38 -5.85 1.65 -15.86
C GLN A 38 -7.01 1.43 -16.83
N ASP A 39 -7.08 0.26 -17.48
CA ASP A 39 -8.16 -0.08 -18.40
C ASP A 39 -9.48 -0.27 -17.65
N LEU A 40 -9.47 -1.01 -16.53
CA LEU A 40 -10.64 -1.17 -15.67
C LEU A 40 -11.10 0.18 -15.07
N ASN A 41 -10.17 1.06 -14.71
CA ASN A 41 -10.51 2.38 -14.19
C ASN A 41 -11.30 3.20 -15.22
N LYS A 42 -10.93 3.11 -16.51
CA LYS A 42 -11.64 3.78 -17.60
C LYS A 42 -12.99 3.12 -17.88
N GLU A 43 -13.03 1.79 -17.93
CA GLU A 43 -14.23 1.00 -18.24
C GLU A 43 -15.35 1.22 -17.23
N TYR A 44 -15.02 1.19 -15.94
CA TYR A 44 -16.00 1.29 -14.85
C TYR A 44 -16.09 2.68 -14.22
N ASN A 45 -15.27 3.63 -14.68
CA ASN A 45 -15.17 4.98 -14.11
C ASN A 45 -14.99 4.96 -12.56
N MET A 46 -14.10 4.10 -12.07
CA MET A 46 -13.85 3.90 -10.64
C MET A 46 -12.39 3.51 -10.39
N GLN A 47 -11.91 3.64 -9.14
CA GLN A 47 -10.56 3.20 -8.80
C GLN A 47 -10.51 1.68 -8.58
N HIS A 48 -9.44 1.04 -9.05
CA HIS A 48 -9.17 -0.37 -8.80
C HIS A 48 -7.84 -0.55 -8.07
N ILE A 49 -7.77 -1.61 -7.28
CA ILE A 49 -6.62 -1.92 -6.44
C ILE A 49 -6.29 -3.41 -6.52
N ALA A 50 -5.00 -3.73 -6.61
CA ALA A 50 -4.51 -5.10 -6.57
C ALA A 50 -4.13 -5.51 -5.14
N ILE A 51 -4.59 -6.68 -4.72
CA ILE A 51 -4.23 -7.30 -3.43
C ILE A 51 -3.89 -8.78 -3.66
N PRO A 52 -3.19 -9.46 -2.73
CA PRO A 52 -2.93 -10.90 -2.86
C PRO A 52 -4.23 -11.69 -2.99
N ALA A 53 -4.26 -12.68 -3.87
CA ALA A 53 -5.50 -13.36 -4.27
C ALA A 53 -6.18 -14.16 -3.15
N ASP A 54 -5.45 -14.48 -2.08
CA ASP A 54 -5.91 -15.19 -0.88
C ASP A 54 -6.47 -14.26 0.21
N ILE A 55 -6.43 -12.94 -0.01
CA ILE A 55 -6.96 -11.94 0.93
C ILE A 55 -8.34 -11.44 0.47
N LEU A 56 -9.27 -11.36 1.43
CA LEU A 56 -10.58 -10.72 1.26
C LEU A 56 -10.51 -9.27 1.76
N PRO A 57 -10.74 -8.26 0.89
CA PRO A 57 -10.56 -6.86 1.25
C PRO A 57 -11.65 -6.32 2.21
N ASP A 58 -12.83 -6.93 2.24
CA ASP A 58 -13.94 -6.51 3.12
C ASP A 58 -13.59 -6.61 4.61
N ASN A 59 -12.60 -7.43 4.97
CA ASN A 59 -12.07 -7.52 6.34
C ASN A 59 -10.98 -6.48 6.66
N ASN A 60 -10.65 -5.60 5.71
CA ASN A 60 -9.50 -4.69 5.77
C ASN A 60 -9.94 -3.25 5.44
N GLU A 61 -10.80 -2.67 6.29
CA GLU A 61 -11.30 -1.29 6.13
C GLU A 61 -10.19 -0.24 6.04
N GLU A 62 -8.99 -0.55 6.56
CA GLU A 62 -7.81 0.31 6.47
C GLU A 62 -7.39 0.64 5.03
N ILE A 63 -7.71 -0.21 4.05
CA ILE A 63 -7.44 0.06 2.63
C ILE A 63 -8.09 1.38 2.21
N VAL A 64 -9.29 1.65 2.70
CA VAL A 64 -10.05 2.87 2.41
C VAL A 64 -9.40 4.08 3.05
N VAL A 65 -8.89 3.92 4.27
CA VAL A 65 -8.14 4.96 4.98
C VAL A 65 -6.87 5.31 4.21
N MET A 66 -6.13 4.30 3.74
CA MET A 66 -4.96 4.49 2.90
C MET A 66 -5.31 5.20 1.59
N HIS A 67 -6.34 4.75 0.88
CA HIS A 67 -6.80 5.39 -0.34
C HIS A 67 -7.10 6.89 -0.12
N ARG A 68 -7.81 7.24 0.96
CA ARG A 68 -8.09 8.65 1.30
C ARG A 68 -6.82 9.45 1.56
N TYR A 69 -5.80 8.85 2.17
CA TYR A 69 -4.51 9.51 2.36
C TYR A 69 -3.75 9.70 1.05
N VAL A 70 -3.78 8.72 0.14
CA VAL A 70 -3.20 8.85 -1.21
C VAL A 70 -3.88 9.97 -1.98
N GLU A 71 -5.20 10.00 -2.00
CA GLU A 71 -5.96 11.06 -2.68
C GLU A 71 -5.67 12.46 -2.10
N ARG A 72 -5.37 12.54 -0.80
CA ARG A 72 -5.05 13.81 -0.13
C ARG A 72 -3.62 14.28 -0.36
N TYR A 73 -2.63 13.39 -0.31
CA TYR A 73 -1.22 13.76 -0.22
C TYR A 73 -0.42 13.52 -1.51
N VAL A 74 -0.89 12.66 -2.40
CA VAL A 74 -0.14 12.21 -3.57
C VAL A 74 -0.73 12.86 -4.81
N LYS A 75 0.06 13.70 -5.49
CA LYS A 75 -0.38 14.42 -6.69
C LYS A 75 -0.05 13.66 -7.96
N HIS A 76 1.06 12.94 -7.97
CA HIS A 76 1.58 12.23 -9.13
C HIS A 76 1.93 10.79 -8.77
N TYR A 77 1.88 9.89 -9.74
CA TYR A 77 2.33 8.50 -9.61
C TYR A 77 1.66 7.73 -8.46
N LYS A 78 0.32 7.75 -8.42
CA LYS A 78 -0.46 6.98 -7.44
C LYS A 78 -0.46 5.47 -7.71
N SER A 79 0.03 5.03 -8.86
CA SER A 79 0.03 3.61 -9.28
C SER A 79 0.71 2.69 -8.28
N ASP A 80 1.78 3.16 -7.62
CA ASP A 80 2.51 2.35 -6.65
C ASP A 80 1.62 1.97 -5.46
N PHE A 81 0.74 2.86 -5.02
CA PHE A 81 -0.27 2.54 -4.02
C PHE A 81 -1.23 1.44 -4.50
N TYR A 82 -1.76 1.59 -5.72
CA TYR A 82 -2.78 0.70 -6.27
C TYR A 82 -2.24 -0.67 -6.71
N VAL A 83 -0.91 -0.83 -6.82
CA VAL A 83 -0.26 -2.06 -7.30
C VAL A 83 0.70 -2.66 -6.27
N LEU A 84 1.70 -1.91 -5.77
CA LEU A 84 2.83 -2.45 -5.00
C LEU A 84 2.64 -2.33 -3.49
N ASP A 85 2.14 -1.18 -3.02
CA ASP A 85 2.05 -0.93 -1.58
C ASP A 85 1.10 -1.92 -0.92
N MET A 86 -0.05 -2.24 -1.53
CA MET A 86 -0.97 -3.23 -0.95
C MET A 86 -0.38 -4.63 -0.88
N LEU A 87 0.38 -5.05 -1.90
CA LEU A 87 1.06 -6.34 -1.84
C LEU A 87 2.09 -6.35 -0.71
N THR A 88 2.83 -5.25 -0.55
CA THR A 88 3.76 -5.07 0.56
C THR A 88 3.04 -5.09 1.91
N TYR A 89 1.90 -4.42 2.03
CA TYR A 89 1.10 -4.36 3.24
C TYR A 89 0.78 -5.76 3.79
N PHE A 90 0.21 -6.60 2.93
CA PHE A 90 -0.19 -7.94 3.30
C PHE A 90 1.00 -8.89 3.44
N LYS A 91 2.03 -8.74 2.61
CA LYS A 91 3.28 -9.53 2.71
C LYS A 91 3.96 -9.38 4.07
N PHE A 92 3.88 -8.20 4.68
CA PHE A 92 4.45 -7.93 6.00
C PHE A 92 3.39 -7.99 7.13
N ASN A 93 2.37 -8.84 6.97
CA ASN A 93 1.35 -9.09 7.98
C ASN A 93 0.73 -7.79 8.54
N CYS A 94 0.41 -6.85 7.64
CA CYS A 94 -0.22 -5.57 7.99
C CYS A 94 0.62 -4.66 8.90
N LYS A 95 1.93 -4.90 9.01
CA LYS A 95 2.89 -4.13 9.83
C LYS A 95 3.98 -3.50 8.96
N VAL A 96 3.83 -2.22 8.66
CA VAL A 96 4.66 -1.50 7.69
C VAL A 96 4.96 -0.07 8.12
N ILE A 97 6.01 0.50 7.54
CA ILE A 97 6.19 1.94 7.43
C ILE A 97 5.73 2.36 6.04
N TRP A 98 4.88 3.38 5.98
CA TRP A 98 4.34 3.92 4.74
C TRP A 98 4.71 5.39 4.58
N VAL A 99 5.45 5.69 3.52
CA VAL A 99 5.95 7.01 3.19
C VAL A 99 5.11 7.60 2.06
N LEU A 100 4.48 8.74 2.34
CA LEU A 100 3.71 9.50 1.36
C LEU A 100 4.50 10.70 0.85
N ARG A 101 4.53 10.89 -0.47
CA ARG A 101 5.25 11.98 -1.15
C ARG A 101 4.31 12.62 -2.17
N ASP A 102 4.63 13.83 -2.63
CA ASP A 102 3.87 14.45 -3.73
C ASP A 102 3.91 13.58 -5.00
N ASN A 103 5.04 12.90 -5.23
CA ASN A 103 5.33 12.10 -6.44
C ASN A 103 5.31 10.59 -6.20
N GLY A 104 4.37 10.12 -5.37
CA GLY A 104 4.11 8.70 -5.18
C GLY A 104 4.15 8.27 -3.72
N THR A 105 4.18 6.96 -3.54
CA THR A 105 4.14 6.31 -2.23
C THR A 105 5.19 5.21 -2.17
N ASN A 106 5.63 4.88 -0.96
CA ASN A 106 6.51 3.74 -0.72
C ASN A 106 6.09 3.08 0.59
N MET A 107 5.69 1.82 0.51
CA MET A 107 5.46 0.98 1.67
C MET A 107 6.60 -0.03 1.85
N ILE A 108 7.00 -0.25 3.09
CA ILE A 108 8.12 -1.12 3.46
C ILE A 108 7.82 -1.83 4.76
N GLY A 109 8.19 -3.10 4.86
CA GLY A 109 8.07 -3.85 6.11
C GLY A 109 8.99 -3.30 7.19
N VAL A 110 8.50 -3.21 8.43
CA VAL A 110 9.27 -2.66 9.57
C VAL A 110 10.59 -3.39 9.81
N GLU A 111 10.70 -4.65 9.40
CA GLU A 111 11.85 -5.52 9.63
C GLU A 111 12.71 -5.72 8.35
N ASN A 112 12.40 -5.01 7.26
CA ASN A 112 13.12 -5.15 5.99
C ASN A 112 14.39 -4.29 5.96
N GLU A 113 15.54 -4.88 5.62
CA GLU A 113 16.85 -4.21 5.58
C GLU A 113 16.90 -2.96 4.70
N GLU A 114 16.10 -2.91 3.62
CA GLU A 114 16.03 -1.75 2.72
C GLU A 114 15.31 -0.54 3.35
N THR A 115 14.70 -0.70 4.53
CA THR A 115 13.89 0.33 5.18
C THR A 115 14.66 1.62 5.43
N ILE A 116 15.88 1.53 5.95
CA ILE A 116 16.71 2.73 6.21
C ILE A 116 17.00 3.45 4.90
N MET A 117 17.40 2.71 3.86
CA MET A 117 17.73 3.30 2.57
C MET A 117 16.55 4.08 1.98
N VAL A 118 15.35 3.51 2.03
CA VAL A 118 14.12 4.18 1.55
C VAL A 118 13.81 5.42 2.40
N LEU A 119 13.90 5.30 3.73
CA LEU A 119 13.63 6.41 4.65
C LEU A 119 14.59 7.58 4.45
N GLU A 120 15.89 7.31 4.36
CA GLU A 120 16.93 8.32 4.13
C GLU A 120 16.81 8.94 2.73
N HIS A 121 16.57 8.12 1.70
CA HIS A 121 16.45 8.61 0.33
C HIS A 121 15.26 9.56 0.13
N TYR A 122 14.17 9.35 0.86
CA TYR A 122 12.94 10.13 0.74
C TYR A 122 12.68 11.13 1.86
N ALA A 123 13.59 11.23 2.83
CA ALA A 123 13.53 12.09 4.01
C ALA A 123 13.01 13.51 3.71
N ASP A 124 13.67 14.21 2.79
CA ASP A 124 13.41 15.62 2.48
C ASP A 124 12.16 15.87 1.62
N ARG A 125 11.54 14.80 1.12
CA ARG A 125 10.43 14.86 0.15
C ARG A 125 9.14 14.24 0.67
N CYS A 126 9.14 13.79 1.92
CA CYS A 126 7.97 13.20 2.55
C CYS A 126 6.94 14.27 2.95
N LYS A 127 5.65 13.97 2.74
CA LYS A 127 4.52 14.74 3.28
C LYS A 127 4.03 14.15 4.59
N ALA A 128 4.08 12.83 4.69
CA ALA A 128 3.75 12.08 5.88
C ALA A 128 4.48 10.74 5.89
N ILE A 129 4.79 10.27 7.08
CA ILE A 129 5.26 8.91 7.33
C ILE A 129 4.30 8.32 8.36
N PHE A 130 3.77 7.14 8.06
CA PHE A 130 2.90 6.39 8.95
C PHE A 130 3.57 5.08 9.34
N LEU A 131 3.56 4.77 10.63
CA LEU A 131 3.62 3.38 11.08
C LEU A 131 2.19 2.84 11.00
N ILE A 132 2.01 1.74 10.28
CA ILE A 132 0.75 1.00 10.22
C ILE A 132 0.99 -0.36 10.87
N ASP A 133 0.12 -0.73 11.81
CA ASP A 133 0.16 -2.03 12.49
C ASP A 133 -1.28 -2.53 12.65
N ASN A 134 -1.65 -3.54 11.86
CA ASN A 134 -2.98 -4.15 11.85
C ASN A 134 -4.11 -3.11 11.78
N GLY A 135 -4.11 -2.33 10.70
CA GLY A 135 -5.05 -1.23 10.45
C GLY A 135 -4.88 0.02 11.33
N ARG A 136 -3.99 0.04 12.32
CA ARG A 136 -3.78 1.22 13.19
C ARG A 136 -2.74 2.17 12.58
N PHE A 137 -3.15 3.40 12.31
CA PHE A 137 -2.30 4.44 11.71
C PHE A 137 -1.70 5.35 12.78
N LYS A 138 -0.37 5.40 12.85
CA LYS A 138 0.35 6.38 13.67
C LYS A 138 1.28 7.21 12.79
N LYS A 139 1.00 8.51 12.65
CA LYS A 139 1.92 9.43 12.00
C LYS A 139 3.20 9.55 12.84
N VAL A 140 4.36 9.41 12.21
CA VAL A 140 5.68 9.46 12.86
C VAL A 140 6.62 10.41 12.12
N THR A 141 7.67 10.87 12.81
CA THR A 141 8.79 11.57 12.16
C THR A 141 9.76 10.57 11.55
N LEU A 142 10.63 11.04 10.66
CA LEU A 142 11.71 10.22 10.08
C LEU A 142 12.59 9.58 11.16
N ASN A 143 13.09 10.38 12.11
CA ASN A 143 13.92 9.88 13.21
C ASN A 143 13.20 8.79 14.01
N LYS A 144 11.88 8.94 14.21
CA LYS A 144 11.09 7.94 14.92
C LYS A 144 10.91 6.66 14.09
N ALA A 145 10.71 6.77 12.79
CA ALA A 145 10.64 5.62 11.88
C ALA A 145 11.96 4.83 11.86
N ILE A 146 13.09 5.51 11.82
CA ILE A 146 14.44 4.90 11.90
C ILE A 146 14.64 4.21 13.27
N GLU A 147 14.24 4.85 14.37
CA GLU A 147 14.31 4.25 15.71
C GLU A 147 13.47 2.96 15.81
N ILE A 148 12.26 2.96 15.23
CA ILE A 148 11.37 1.79 15.20
C ILE A 148 12.03 0.64 14.41
N PHE A 149 12.57 0.93 13.23
CA PHE A 149 13.30 -0.06 12.44
C PHE A 149 14.46 -0.68 13.24
N ASN A 150 15.32 0.15 13.83
CA ASN A 150 16.47 -0.33 14.60
C ASN A 150 16.06 -1.20 15.80
N LYS A 151 14.96 -0.86 16.49
CA LYS A 151 14.42 -1.68 17.59
C LYS A 151 13.89 -3.03 17.14
N SER A 152 13.27 -3.09 15.96
CA SER A 152 12.76 -4.35 15.41
C SER A 152 13.88 -5.36 15.12
N LYS A 153 15.04 -4.88 14.62
CA LYS A 153 16.22 -5.74 14.42
C LYS A 153 16.76 -6.33 15.73
N ILE A 154 16.61 -5.64 16.86
CA ILE A 154 17.07 -6.13 18.17
C ILE A 154 16.16 -7.23 18.71
N THR A 155 14.87 -7.20 18.38
CA THR A 155 13.87 -8.17 18.90
C THR A 155 13.79 -9.44 18.06
N SER A 156 14.35 -9.45 16.85
CA SER A 156 14.39 -10.61 15.95
C SER A 156 15.70 -11.41 16.03
N ASN A 157 16.62 -11.04 16.93
CA ASN A 157 17.86 -11.77 17.29
C ASN A 157 17.72 -12.44 18.65
#